data_AF-A0A9D8B6P1-F1
#
_entry.id   AF-A0A9D8B6P1-F1
#
_cell.length_a   1.000
_cell.length_b   1.000
_cell.length_c   1.000
_cell.angle_alpha   90.00
_cell.angle_beta   90.00
_cell.angle_gamma   90.00
#
_symmetry.space_group_name_H-M   'P 1'
#
loop_
_entity.id
_entity.type
_entity.pdbx_description
1 polymer ?
#
loop_
_entity_poly.entity_id
_entity_poly.type
_entity_poly.pdbx_seq_one_letter_code
_entity_poly.pdbx_strand_id
1 'polypeptide(L)'
;MKCASCGSDNPSEYRFCGGCGAPLQAPQFQTAPVPSSFPSFNFPTRVYFWGIGVPTLFVLPVLAIVAICVMCFSVLLMIPRATTSRTDASQVALATKPRATETPKLQSVAQILPTITPTMTRTPATPEEQLAAIATNGLKDNFRKASIWQSVATIDYGVKIFLDEGHAIRTASQTMTILAPGVFRNISTVKTLEVRMFTEFKDAYGNRKDEVAIKFTMTRGVFGKINWESFDPRNLGAVLSESGSGVYVHPALQKAWVEYQRK
;
A
#
# COMPACT_ATOMS: atom_id res chain seq x y z
N MET A 1 -29.51 2.37 -33.72
CA MET A 1 -28.22 1.81 -34.17
C MET A 1 -28.33 0.30 -34.26
N LYS A 2 -27.71 -0.33 -35.27
CA LYS A 2 -27.74 -1.79 -35.42
C LYS A 2 -26.59 -2.44 -34.67
N CYS A 3 -26.89 -3.52 -33.96
CA CYS A 3 -25.87 -4.32 -33.30
C CYS A 3 -25.02 -5.04 -34.35
N ALA A 4 -23.68 -4.90 -34.28
CA ALA A 4 -22.77 -5.60 -35.18
C ALA A 4 -22.75 -7.13 -34.97
N SER A 5 -23.15 -7.59 -33.78
CA SER A 5 -23.14 -9.02 -33.44
C SER A 5 -24.38 -9.77 -33.90
N CYS A 6 -25.58 -9.19 -33.76
CA CYS A 6 -26.84 -9.89 -34.07
C CYS A 6 -27.77 -9.13 -35.04
N GLY A 7 -27.42 -7.92 -35.47
CA GLY A 7 -28.21 -7.13 -36.41
C GLY A 7 -29.47 -6.45 -35.85
N SER A 8 -29.80 -6.65 -34.57
CA SER A 8 -30.97 -6.01 -33.95
C SER A 8 -30.84 -4.48 -33.92
N ASP A 9 -31.96 -3.79 -34.16
CA ASP A 9 -32.07 -2.34 -33.99
C ASP A 9 -32.20 -1.97 -32.52
N ASN A 10 -31.34 -1.07 -32.04
CA ASN A 10 -31.29 -0.60 -30.66
C ASN A 10 -31.38 0.94 -30.60
N PRO A 11 -32.02 1.53 -29.58
CA PRO A 11 -31.98 2.97 -29.32
C PRO A 11 -30.55 3.46 -29.09
N SER A 12 -30.25 4.73 -29.39
CA SER A 12 -28.90 5.32 -29.24
C SER A 12 -28.44 5.47 -27.79
N GLU A 13 -29.35 5.37 -26.82
CA GLU A 13 -29.08 5.49 -25.39
C GLU A 13 -28.70 4.16 -24.72
N TYR A 14 -28.82 3.03 -25.42
CA TYR A 14 -28.53 1.70 -24.86
C TYR A 14 -27.03 1.42 -24.88
N ARG A 15 -26.49 1.01 -23.72
CA ARG A 15 -25.08 0.57 -23.59
C ARG A 15 -24.86 -0.88 -24.05
N PHE A 16 -25.92 -1.69 -24.08
CA PHE A 16 -25.89 -3.10 -24.45
C PHE A 16 -27.04 -3.41 -25.42
N CYS A 17 -26.83 -4.37 -26.31
CA CYS A 17 -27.83 -4.80 -27.27
C CYS A 17 -28.97 -5.56 -26.56
N GLY A 18 -30.22 -5.15 -26.76
CA GLY A 18 -31.39 -5.83 -26.19
C GLY A 18 -31.62 -7.24 -26.74
N GLY A 19 -31.13 -7.53 -27.95
CA GLY A 19 -31.25 -8.87 -28.58
C GLY A 19 -30.25 -9.91 -28.07
N CYS A 20 -28.95 -9.58 -28.00
CA CYS A 20 -27.90 -10.56 -27.68
C CYS A 20 -27.01 -10.18 -26.49
N GLY A 21 -27.24 -9.05 -25.82
CA GLY A 21 -26.46 -8.57 -24.67
C GLY A 21 -25.07 -8.02 -25.00
N ALA A 22 -24.63 -8.03 -26.26
CA ALA A 22 -23.32 -7.51 -26.65
C ALA A 22 -23.20 -5.99 -26.36
N PRO A 23 -22.04 -5.50 -25.90
CA PRO A 23 -21.84 -4.08 -25.67
C PRO A 23 -21.95 -3.31 -26.98
N LEU A 24 -22.79 -2.28 -27.00
CA LEU A 24 -22.86 -1.34 -28.11
C LEU A 24 -21.74 -0.32 -27.88
N GLN A 25 -20.96 0.02 -28.92
CA GLN A 25 -19.84 0.96 -28.80
C GLN A 25 -20.31 2.21 -28.04
N ALA A 26 -19.63 2.50 -26.94
CA ALA A 26 -19.94 3.67 -26.13
C ALA A 26 -19.95 4.91 -27.02
N PRO A 27 -20.90 5.85 -26.84
CA PRO A 27 -20.90 7.11 -27.57
C PRO A 27 -19.49 7.67 -27.51
N GLN A 28 -18.86 7.82 -28.67
CA GLN A 28 -17.62 8.56 -28.78
C GLN A 28 -18.01 9.98 -28.38
N PHE A 29 -17.86 10.31 -27.10
CA PHE A 29 -17.88 11.69 -26.68
C PHE A 29 -16.80 12.34 -27.54
N GLN A 30 -17.25 13.13 -28.53
CA GLN A 30 -16.37 14.05 -29.24
C GLN A 30 -15.73 14.87 -28.13
N THR A 31 -14.50 14.52 -27.79
CA THR A 31 -13.66 15.35 -26.96
C THR A 31 -13.64 16.69 -27.67
N ALA A 32 -14.24 17.70 -27.04
CA ALA A 32 -14.16 19.07 -27.50
C ALA A 32 -12.69 19.34 -27.86
N PRO A 33 -12.42 19.99 -29.01
CA PRO A 33 -11.05 20.27 -29.43
C PRO A 33 -10.32 20.91 -28.25
N VAL A 34 -9.34 20.19 -27.70
CA VAL A 34 -8.50 20.69 -26.63
C VAL A 34 -7.84 21.95 -27.21
N PRO A 35 -8.02 23.13 -26.58
CA PRO A 35 -7.38 24.35 -27.07
C PRO A 35 -5.88 24.11 -27.15
N SER A 36 -5.38 24.11 -28.39
CA SER A 36 -4.00 23.83 -28.77
C SER A 36 -3.11 25.04 -28.47
N SER A 37 -3.08 25.46 -27.20
CA SER A 37 -2.25 26.55 -26.70
C SER A 37 -1.57 26.14 -25.40
N PHE A 38 -0.88 25.00 -25.42
CA PHE A 38 0.26 24.83 -24.52
C PHE A 38 1.48 25.39 -25.27
N PRO A 39 2.19 26.37 -24.70
CA PRO A 39 3.43 26.85 -25.29
C PRO A 39 4.36 25.66 -25.44
N SER A 40 4.88 25.46 -26.65
CA SER A 40 5.88 24.47 -26.95
C SER A 40 7.09 24.75 -26.06
N PHE A 41 7.17 24.07 -24.92
CA PHE A 41 8.42 23.94 -24.19
C PHE A 41 9.32 23.09 -25.06
N ASN A 42 10.09 23.76 -25.93
CA ASN A 42 11.30 23.24 -26.52
C ASN A 42 12.23 22.84 -25.37
N PHE A 43 12.08 21.63 -24.84
CA PHE A 43 13.14 21.01 -24.06
C PHE A 43 14.27 20.76 -25.04
N PRO A 44 15.43 21.45 -24.92
CA PRO A 44 16.58 21.09 -25.71
C PRO A 44 16.93 19.65 -25.33
N THR A 45 16.71 18.73 -26.26
CA THR A 45 17.29 17.38 -26.28
C THR A 45 18.80 17.53 -26.39
N ARG A 46 19.42 18.01 -25.31
CA ARG A 46 20.86 17.94 -25.12
C ARG A 46 21.16 16.50 -24.75
N VAL A 47 21.30 15.69 -25.80
CA VAL A 47 21.85 14.34 -25.74
C VAL A 47 23.25 14.48 -25.16
N TYR A 48 23.35 14.42 -23.83
CA TYR A 48 24.62 14.30 -23.15
C TYR A 48 25.15 12.91 -23.44
N PHE A 49 26.01 12.85 -24.46
CA PHE A 49 27.02 11.82 -24.67
C PHE A 49 27.91 11.75 -23.41
N TRP A 50 27.41 11.13 -22.33
CA TRP A 50 28.16 10.77 -21.12
C TRP A 50 28.65 9.31 -21.17
N GLY A 51 28.77 8.76 -22.39
CA GLY A 51 29.43 7.49 -22.61
C GLY A 51 30.94 7.65 -22.47
N ILE A 52 31.53 6.83 -21.60
CA ILE A 52 32.95 6.43 -21.52
C ILE A 52 33.78 7.01 -20.34
N GLY A 53 33.41 8.15 -19.73
CA GLY A 53 34.31 8.80 -18.75
C GLY A 53 34.23 8.36 -17.28
N VAL A 54 33.04 8.05 -16.76
CA VAL A 54 32.82 7.99 -15.29
C VAL A 54 32.53 6.60 -14.70
N PRO A 55 31.99 5.58 -15.40
CA PRO A 55 31.72 4.30 -14.74
C PRO A 55 32.99 3.48 -14.42
N THR A 56 34.12 3.72 -15.09
CA THR A 56 35.39 3.00 -14.83
C THR A 56 36.03 3.34 -13.49
N LEU A 57 35.86 4.58 -13.01
CA LEU A 57 36.43 5.03 -11.73
C LEU A 57 35.74 4.43 -10.50
N PHE A 58 34.49 3.99 -10.63
CA PHE A 58 33.75 3.35 -9.52
C PHE A 58 33.75 1.82 -9.59
N VAL A 59 33.90 1.22 -10.77
CA VAL A 59 33.88 -0.25 -10.91
C VAL A 59 35.17 -0.90 -10.37
N LEU A 60 36.34 -0.29 -10.58
CA LEU A 60 37.61 -0.83 -10.09
C LEU A 60 37.71 -0.93 -8.55
N PRO A 61 37.35 0.08 -7.74
CA PRO A 61 37.41 -0.06 -6.29
C PRO A 61 36.40 -1.07 -5.74
N VAL A 62 35.21 -1.20 -6.36
CA VAL A 62 34.22 -2.21 -5.95
C VAL A 62 34.75 -3.62 -6.20
N LEU A 63 35.36 -3.88 -7.35
CA LEU A 63 35.99 -5.18 -7.64
C LEU A 63 37.14 -5.49 -6.68
N ALA A 64 37.96 -4.49 -6.32
CA ALA A 64 39.03 -4.65 -5.33
C ALA A 64 38.49 -5.02 -3.95
N ILE A 65 37.40 -4.39 -3.49
CA ILE A 65 36.75 -4.71 -2.21
C ILE A 65 36.22 -6.15 -2.23
N VAL A 66 35.55 -6.57 -3.30
CA VAL A 66 35.03 -7.95 -3.42
C VAL A 66 36.17 -8.97 -3.37
N ALA A 67 37.29 -8.70 -4.06
CA ALA A 67 38.47 -9.58 -4.03
C ALA A 67 39.07 -9.68 -2.62
N ILE A 68 39.16 -8.56 -1.88
CA ILE A 68 39.63 -8.55 -0.49
C ILE A 68 38.68 -9.36 0.40
N CYS A 69 37.37 -9.20 0.26
CA CYS A 69 36.39 -9.96 1.05
C CYS A 69 36.49 -11.47 0.80
N VAL A 70 36.63 -11.90 -0.46
CA VAL A 70 36.83 -13.33 -0.80
C VAL A 70 38.13 -13.85 -0.19
N MET A 71 39.22 -13.09 -0.29
CA MET A 71 40.51 -13.48 0.29
C MET A 71 40.43 -13.61 1.83
N CYS A 72 39.83 -12.64 2.51
CA CYS A 72 39.62 -12.70 3.97
C CYS A 72 38.75 -13.90 4.37
N PHE A 73 37.69 -14.19 3.61
CA PHE A 73 36.83 -15.35 3.87
C PHE A 73 37.58 -16.67 3.70
N SER A 74 38.41 -16.80 2.65
CA SER A 74 39.26 -17.98 2.45
C SER A 74 40.27 -18.18 3.59
N VAL A 75 40.86 -17.10 4.11
CA VAL A 75 41.75 -17.17 5.29
C VAL A 75 40.98 -17.58 6.54
N LEU A 76 39.76 -17.07 6.76
CA LEU A 76 38.91 -17.47 7.88
C LEU A 76 38.52 -18.95 7.82
N LEU A 77 38.32 -19.52 6.62
CA LEU A 77 38.07 -20.94 6.43
C LEU A 77 39.30 -21.82 6.71
N MET A 78 40.50 -21.27 6.59
CA MET A 78 41.76 -21.96 6.89
C MET A 78 42.13 -21.93 8.37
N ILE A 79 41.42 -21.17 9.21
CA ILE A 79 41.61 -21.24 10.66
C ILE A 79 41.06 -22.61 11.11
N PRO A 80 41.90 -23.53 11.61
CA PRO A 80 41.44 -24.81 12.11
C PRO A 80 40.43 -24.54 13.21
N ARG A 81 39.17 -24.91 12.96
CA ARG A 81 38.12 -24.85 13.98
C ARG A 81 38.60 -25.70 15.13
N ALA A 82 38.96 -25.04 16.23
CA ALA A 82 39.17 -25.71 17.50
C ALA A 82 37.86 -26.44 17.80
N THR A 83 37.85 -27.75 17.57
CA THR A 83 36.75 -28.64 17.92
C THR A 83 36.58 -28.55 19.42
N THR A 84 35.71 -27.65 19.88
CA THR A 84 35.25 -27.64 21.25
C THR A 84 34.44 -28.91 21.41
N SER A 85 35.10 -29.96 21.92
CA SER A 85 34.47 -31.19 22.37
C SER A 85 33.47 -30.80 23.45
N ARG A 86 32.20 -30.65 23.04
CA ARG A 86 31.07 -30.49 23.94
C ARG A 86 30.61 -31.88 24.28
N THR A 87 30.95 -32.30 25.49
CA THR A 87 30.47 -33.51 26.14
C THR A 87 28.95 -33.42 26.28
N ASP A 88 28.21 -34.02 25.37
CA ASP A 88 26.78 -34.29 25.51
C ASP A 88 26.60 -35.54 26.38
N ALA A 89 26.21 -35.31 27.63
CA ALA A 89 25.60 -36.32 28.48
C ALA A 89 24.15 -35.92 28.74
N SER A 90 23.23 -36.43 27.92
CA SER A 90 21.86 -36.78 28.33
C SER A 90 21.10 -37.42 27.17
N GLN A 91 21.35 -38.72 26.97
CA GLN A 91 20.34 -39.59 26.39
C GLN A 91 19.38 -40.00 27.52
N VAL A 92 18.12 -39.60 27.43
CA VAL A 92 17.02 -40.26 28.15
C VAL A 92 16.03 -40.77 27.11
N ALA A 93 15.81 -42.07 27.19
CA ALA A 93 15.16 -42.92 26.21
C ALA A 93 13.69 -42.55 25.96
N LEU A 94 13.34 -42.53 24.68
CA LEU A 94 11.97 -42.49 24.20
C LEU A 94 11.40 -43.92 24.25
N ALA A 95 10.76 -44.28 25.37
CA ALA A 95 9.96 -45.50 25.47
C ALA A 95 8.51 -45.19 25.10
N THR A 96 8.09 -45.71 23.95
CA THR A 96 6.72 -45.69 23.43
C THR A 96 5.77 -46.38 24.41
N LYS A 97 4.82 -45.63 25.00
CA LYS A 97 3.72 -46.20 25.81
C LYS A 97 2.38 -45.89 25.14
N PRO A 98 1.49 -46.88 24.93
CA PRO A 98 0.18 -46.66 24.33
C PRO A 98 -0.71 -45.83 25.26
N ARG A 99 -1.33 -44.80 24.69
CA ARG A 99 -2.26 -43.87 25.32
C ARG A 99 -3.57 -44.60 25.63
N ALA A 100 -3.74 -44.98 26.89
CA ALA A 100 -5.03 -45.38 27.44
C ALA A 100 -5.95 -44.15 27.56
N THR A 101 -7.20 -44.34 27.17
CA THR A 101 -8.31 -43.41 27.36
C THR A 101 -8.58 -43.25 28.86
N GLU A 102 -8.08 -42.16 29.45
CA GLU A 102 -8.51 -41.72 30.78
C GLU A 102 -9.50 -40.57 30.65
N THR A 103 -10.72 -40.83 31.11
CA THR A 103 -11.79 -39.87 31.35
C THR A 103 -11.31 -38.82 32.36
N PRO A 104 -11.29 -37.52 32.02
CA PRO A 104 -10.82 -36.50 32.95
C PRO A 104 -11.82 -36.35 34.11
N LYS A 105 -11.34 -36.59 35.33
CA LYS A 105 -12.04 -36.22 36.56
C LYS A 105 -12.12 -34.70 36.64
N LEU A 106 -13.34 -34.19 36.88
CA LEU A 106 -13.62 -32.81 37.26
C LEU A 106 -12.82 -32.45 38.52
N GLN A 107 -11.67 -31.80 38.35
CA GLN A 107 -11.03 -31.04 39.41
C GLN A 107 -11.66 -29.65 39.43
N SER A 108 -12.42 -29.41 40.50
CA SER A 108 -12.93 -28.11 40.93
C SER A 108 -11.77 -27.15 41.18
N VAL A 109 -11.32 -26.47 40.13
CA VAL A 109 -10.45 -25.31 40.21
C VAL A 109 -11.33 -24.15 40.66
N ALA A 110 -11.24 -23.79 41.94
CA ALA A 110 -11.73 -22.51 42.42
C ALA A 110 -10.96 -21.41 41.67
N GLN A 111 -11.60 -20.87 40.63
CA GLN A 111 -11.12 -19.76 39.84
C GLN A 111 -10.84 -18.56 40.74
N ILE A 112 -9.57 -18.22 40.87
CA ILE A 112 -9.13 -16.90 41.30
C ILE A 112 -9.53 -15.98 40.13
N LEU A 113 -10.75 -15.44 40.21
CA LEU A 113 -11.26 -14.50 39.22
C LEU A 113 -10.38 -13.25 39.30
N PRO A 114 -9.61 -12.88 38.25
CA PRO A 114 -8.91 -11.61 38.27
C PRO A 114 -9.97 -10.53 38.44
N THR A 115 -9.77 -9.66 39.42
CA THR A 115 -10.54 -8.43 39.57
C THR A 115 -10.35 -7.61 38.31
N ILE A 116 -11.22 -7.84 37.33
CA ILE A 116 -11.38 -7.03 36.13
C ILE A 116 -11.86 -5.67 36.63
N THR A 117 -10.93 -4.75 36.84
CA THR A 117 -11.26 -3.34 36.99
C THR A 117 -12.12 -2.97 35.79
N PRO A 118 -13.40 -2.58 35.97
CA PRO A 118 -14.25 -2.22 34.86
C PRO A 118 -13.58 -1.05 34.15
N THR A 119 -13.10 -1.31 32.93
CA THR A 119 -12.64 -0.26 32.04
C THR A 119 -13.88 0.56 31.74
N MET A 120 -14.01 1.69 32.44
CA MET A 120 -15.12 2.62 32.31
C MET A 120 -15.44 2.80 30.83
N THR A 121 -16.63 2.38 30.43
CA THR A 121 -17.19 2.57 29.10
C THR A 121 -17.13 4.05 28.76
N ARG A 122 -16.09 4.45 28.04
CA ARG A 122 -15.83 5.85 27.69
C ARG A 122 -17.03 6.34 26.87
N THR A 123 -17.61 7.45 27.30
CA THR A 123 -18.58 8.29 26.56
C THR A 123 -18.28 8.28 25.07
N PRO A 124 -19.29 8.19 24.18
CA PRO A 124 -19.11 8.02 22.75
C PRO A 124 -18.07 9.02 22.22
N ALA A 125 -16.96 8.47 21.73
CA ALA A 125 -15.86 9.22 21.17
C ALA A 125 -16.40 10.15 20.08
N THR A 126 -15.99 11.42 20.10
CA THR A 126 -16.33 12.39 19.04
C THR A 126 -15.92 11.81 17.68
N PRO A 127 -16.54 12.22 16.55
CA PRO A 127 -16.13 11.76 15.21
C PRO A 127 -14.61 11.85 14.98
N GLU A 128 -13.98 12.91 15.49
CA GLU A 128 -12.54 13.13 15.41
C GLU A 128 -11.76 12.12 16.26
N GLU A 129 -12.21 11.80 17.48
CA GLU A 129 -11.61 10.76 18.31
C GLU A 129 -11.76 9.37 17.68
N GLN A 130 -12.93 9.08 17.07
CA GLN A 130 -13.13 7.84 16.31
C GLN A 130 -12.19 7.74 15.12
N LEU A 131 -12.02 8.84 14.37
CA LEU A 131 -11.08 8.90 13.25
C LEU A 131 -9.64 8.66 13.70
N ALA A 132 -9.23 9.31 14.78
CA ALA A 132 -7.91 9.14 15.37
C ALA A 132 -7.69 7.69 15.87
N ALA A 133 -8.70 7.06 16.46
CA ALA A 133 -8.62 5.67 16.90
C ALA A 133 -8.49 4.69 15.71
N ILE A 134 -9.28 4.88 14.66
CA ILE A 134 -9.18 4.08 13.42
C ILE A 134 -7.79 4.24 12.79
N ALA A 135 -7.31 5.49 12.68
CA ALA A 135 -6.00 5.79 12.11
C ALA A 135 -4.86 5.19 12.95
N THR A 136 -4.89 5.35 14.27
CA THR A 136 -3.89 4.79 15.19
C THR A 136 -3.83 3.26 15.10
N ASN A 137 -4.99 2.60 15.08
CA ASN A 137 -5.05 1.13 14.97
C ASN A 137 -4.54 0.63 13.61
N GLY A 138 -4.86 1.33 12.52
CA GLY A 138 -4.48 0.94 11.16
C GLY A 138 -3.01 1.24 10.81
N LEU A 139 -2.45 2.32 11.35
CA LEU A 139 -1.14 2.86 10.96
C LEU A 139 -0.04 2.64 12.00
N LYS A 140 -0.40 2.41 13.27
CA LYS A 140 0.53 2.25 14.39
C LYS A 140 1.50 3.44 14.46
N ASP A 141 2.80 3.18 14.56
CA ASP A 141 3.88 4.17 14.70
C ASP A 141 4.04 5.09 13.49
N ASN A 142 3.37 4.82 12.38
CA ASN A 142 3.40 5.67 11.19
C ASN A 142 2.34 6.80 11.25
N PHE A 143 1.36 6.70 12.14
CA PHE A 143 0.32 7.72 12.30
C PHE A 143 0.92 9.07 12.70
N ARG A 144 0.50 10.15 12.02
CA ARG A 144 0.92 11.52 12.37
C ARG A 144 -0.23 12.35 12.91
N LYS A 145 -1.29 12.50 12.13
CA LYS A 145 -2.47 13.28 12.54
C LYS A 145 -3.72 12.85 11.79
N ALA A 146 -4.87 13.04 12.45
CA ALA A 146 -6.19 12.88 11.86
C ALA A 146 -7.03 14.10 12.21
N SER A 147 -7.86 14.55 11.27
CA SER A 147 -8.76 15.70 11.47
C SER A 147 -9.97 15.60 10.57
N ILE A 148 -11.10 16.15 11.00
CA ILE A 148 -12.30 16.32 10.18
C ILE A 148 -12.57 17.81 10.02
N TRP A 149 -12.76 18.27 8.78
CA TRP A 149 -13.17 19.63 8.48
C TRP A 149 -14.20 19.62 7.34
N GLN A 150 -15.37 20.23 7.55
CA GLN A 150 -16.46 20.27 6.56
C GLN A 150 -16.81 18.89 5.94
N SER A 151 -16.96 17.85 6.76
CA SER A 151 -17.19 16.46 6.31
C SER A 151 -16.05 15.83 5.50
N VAL A 152 -14.87 16.45 5.45
CA VAL A 152 -13.65 15.87 4.88
C VAL A 152 -12.78 15.34 6.02
N ALA A 153 -12.66 14.02 6.12
CA ALA A 153 -11.70 13.39 7.01
C ALA A 153 -10.33 13.36 6.33
N THR A 154 -9.30 13.79 7.02
CA THR A 154 -7.91 13.73 6.55
C THR A 154 -7.09 12.89 7.52
N ILE A 155 -6.34 11.92 7.01
CA ILE A 155 -5.40 11.10 7.77
C ILE A 155 -4.02 11.24 7.15
N ASP A 156 -3.08 11.71 7.96
CA ASP A 156 -1.67 11.85 7.59
C ASP A 156 -0.85 10.79 8.31
N TYR A 157 0.04 10.16 7.55
CA TYR A 157 0.98 9.19 8.08
C TYR A 157 2.32 9.34 7.38
N GLY A 158 3.40 9.06 8.10
CA GLY A 158 4.76 9.10 7.58
C GLY A 158 5.31 7.70 7.40
N VAL A 159 6.10 7.49 6.36
CA VAL A 159 6.89 6.26 6.21
C VAL A 159 8.36 6.65 6.23
N LYS A 160 9.08 6.13 7.23
CA LYS A 160 10.48 6.52 7.49
C LYS A 160 11.47 5.93 6.49
N ILE A 161 11.19 4.73 5.97
CA ILE A 161 12.09 4.02 5.07
C ILE A 161 11.25 3.23 4.08
N PHE A 162 11.46 3.46 2.78
CA PHE A 162 11.01 2.53 1.75
C PHE A 162 12.18 1.66 1.32
N LEU A 163 11.94 0.36 1.19
CA LEU A 163 12.88 -0.55 0.53
C LEU A 163 13.03 -0.18 -0.95
N ASP A 164 11.92 0.21 -1.59
CA ASP A 164 11.85 0.65 -2.99
C ASP A 164 10.54 1.43 -3.27
N GLU A 165 10.46 2.08 -4.44
CA GLU A 165 9.29 2.87 -4.88
C GLU A 165 8.02 2.02 -4.99
N GLY A 166 8.13 0.78 -5.46
CA GLY A 166 6.99 -0.14 -5.59
C GLY A 166 6.43 -0.59 -4.24
N HIS A 167 7.30 -0.76 -3.24
CA HIS A 167 6.89 -0.98 -1.85
C HIS A 167 6.10 0.24 -1.32
N ALA A 168 6.55 1.46 -1.60
CA ALA A 168 5.84 2.67 -1.20
C ALA A 168 4.41 2.74 -1.77
N ILE A 169 4.26 2.50 -3.09
CA ILE A 169 2.95 2.49 -3.75
C ILE A 169 2.02 1.41 -3.16
N ARG A 170 2.55 0.19 -2.98
CA ARG A 170 1.76 -0.94 -2.47
C ARG A 170 1.28 -0.69 -1.05
N THR A 171 2.17 -0.24 -0.17
CA THR A 171 1.85 0.10 1.21
C THR A 171 0.78 1.19 1.24
N ALA A 172 0.91 2.24 0.44
CA ALA A 172 -0.07 3.32 0.43
C ALA A 172 -1.46 2.86 -0.03
N SER A 173 -1.52 2.03 -1.07
CA SER A 173 -2.77 1.46 -1.59
C SER A 173 -3.42 0.55 -0.55
N GLN A 174 -2.65 -0.32 0.11
CA GLN A 174 -3.12 -1.17 1.20
C GLN A 174 -3.64 -0.36 2.39
N THR A 175 -2.92 0.69 2.79
CA THR A 175 -3.34 1.61 3.85
C THR A 175 -4.70 2.22 3.54
N MET A 176 -4.93 2.70 2.31
CA MET A 176 -6.25 3.21 1.92
C MET A 176 -7.34 2.14 2.04
N THR A 177 -7.08 0.91 1.62
CA THR A 177 -8.04 -0.19 1.71
C THR A 177 -8.35 -0.65 3.13
N ILE A 178 -7.41 -0.45 4.06
CA ILE A 178 -7.60 -0.73 5.49
C ILE A 178 -8.41 0.38 6.16
N LEU A 179 -8.08 1.65 5.87
CA LEU A 179 -8.68 2.79 6.56
C LEU A 179 -10.09 3.11 6.05
N ALA A 180 -10.34 3.05 4.74
CA ALA A 180 -11.60 3.49 4.16
C ALA A 180 -12.84 2.78 4.74
N PRO A 181 -12.87 1.44 4.88
CA PRO A 181 -13.98 0.74 5.55
C PRO A 181 -14.18 1.19 6.99
N GLY A 182 -13.10 1.34 7.75
CA GLY A 182 -13.16 1.81 9.14
C GLY A 182 -13.78 3.20 9.24
N VAL A 183 -13.35 4.14 8.40
CA VAL A 183 -13.86 5.53 8.43
C VAL A 183 -15.31 5.61 7.97
N PHE A 184 -15.64 5.10 6.78
CA PHE A 184 -16.97 5.31 6.20
C PHE A 184 -18.08 4.52 6.91
N ARG A 185 -17.76 3.37 7.52
CA ARG A 185 -18.74 2.57 8.28
C ARG A 185 -19.00 3.13 9.67
N ASN A 186 -17.99 3.68 10.34
CA ASN A 186 -18.12 4.13 11.73
C ASN A 186 -18.45 5.62 11.86
N ILE A 187 -18.05 6.46 10.90
CA ILE A 187 -18.19 7.92 10.99
C ILE A 187 -19.10 8.42 9.88
N SER A 188 -20.40 8.45 10.13
CA SER A 188 -21.43 8.81 9.14
C SER A 188 -21.32 10.26 8.62
N THR A 189 -20.75 11.18 9.41
CA THR A 189 -20.59 12.59 9.05
C THR A 189 -19.53 12.84 7.98
N VAL A 190 -18.66 11.87 7.72
CA VAL A 190 -17.59 11.96 6.71
C VAL A 190 -18.16 11.67 5.32
N LYS A 191 -18.05 12.65 4.42
CA LYS A 191 -18.42 12.55 3.00
C LYS A 191 -17.22 12.23 2.11
N THR A 192 -16.04 12.74 2.46
CA THR A 192 -14.80 12.54 1.71
C THR A 192 -13.69 12.14 2.68
N LEU A 193 -12.90 11.15 2.28
CA LEU A 193 -11.70 10.71 3.00
C LEU A 193 -10.47 11.04 2.15
N GLU A 194 -9.53 11.79 2.74
CA GLU A 194 -8.19 12.00 2.23
C GLU A 194 -7.17 11.23 3.08
N VAL A 195 -6.36 10.39 2.44
CA VAL A 195 -5.27 9.65 3.09
C VAL A 195 -3.96 10.07 2.44
N ARG A 196 -3.07 10.69 3.23
CA ARG A 196 -1.83 11.31 2.76
C ARG A 196 -0.61 10.60 3.35
N MET A 197 0.19 10.03 2.48
CA MET A 197 1.49 9.46 2.81
C MET A 197 2.57 10.53 2.69
N PHE A 198 3.33 10.74 3.75
CA PHE A 198 4.49 11.63 3.79
C PHE A 198 5.78 10.85 3.83
N THR A 199 6.80 11.37 3.14
CA THR A 199 8.17 10.86 3.20
C THR A 199 9.17 11.94 2.83
N GLU A 200 10.44 11.68 3.10
CA GLU A 200 11.53 12.57 2.71
C GLU A 200 11.89 12.38 1.24
N PHE A 201 11.80 13.45 0.46
CA PHE A 201 12.39 13.54 -0.87
C PHE A 201 13.65 14.40 -0.83
N LYS A 202 14.64 14.02 -1.64
CA LYS A 202 15.87 14.79 -1.84
C LYS A 202 15.72 15.63 -3.11
N ASP A 203 15.87 16.94 -2.99
CA ASP A 203 15.85 17.85 -4.14
C ASP A 203 17.16 17.80 -4.95
N ALA A 204 17.22 18.53 -6.07
CA ALA A 204 18.40 18.59 -6.95
C ALA A 204 19.66 19.16 -6.26
N TYR A 205 19.50 19.89 -5.16
CA TYR A 205 20.58 20.46 -4.35
C TYR A 205 20.97 19.58 -3.17
N GLY A 206 20.24 18.48 -2.98
CA GLY A 206 20.46 17.51 -1.93
C GLY A 206 19.77 17.83 -0.60
N ASN A 207 18.91 18.84 -0.54
CA ASN A 207 18.11 19.12 0.64
C ASN A 207 17.02 18.06 0.77
N ARG A 208 16.78 17.60 2.00
CA ARG A 208 15.69 16.69 2.32
C ARG A 208 14.47 17.50 2.74
N LYS A 209 13.33 17.20 2.14
CA LYS A 209 12.03 17.77 2.51
C LYS A 209 11.02 16.66 2.70
N ASP A 210 10.28 16.75 3.78
CA ASP A 210 9.15 15.87 4.04
C ASP A 210 7.95 16.38 3.24
N GLU A 211 7.57 15.64 2.20
CA GLU A 211 6.51 16.02 1.26
C GLU A 211 5.50 14.89 1.09
N VAL A 212 4.34 15.22 0.52
CA VAL A 212 3.31 14.22 0.22
C VAL A 212 3.79 13.36 -0.94
N ALA A 213 4.06 12.09 -0.64
CA ALA A 213 4.44 11.09 -1.63
C ALA A 213 3.23 10.63 -2.45
N ILE A 214 2.12 10.33 -1.76
CA ILE A 214 0.88 9.86 -2.38
C ILE A 214 -0.30 10.41 -1.57
N LYS A 215 -1.34 10.89 -2.25
CA LYS A 215 -2.62 11.24 -1.64
C LYS A 215 -3.75 10.52 -2.36
N PHE A 216 -4.54 9.78 -1.59
CA PHE A 216 -5.82 9.23 -2.05
C PHE A 216 -6.95 10.12 -1.57
N THR A 217 -7.87 10.48 -2.46
CA THR A 217 -9.12 11.16 -2.14
C THR A 217 -10.26 10.25 -2.57
N MET A 218 -11.16 9.90 -1.66
CA MET A 218 -12.30 9.02 -1.93
C MET A 218 -13.57 9.62 -1.35
N THR A 219 -14.64 9.65 -2.15
CA THR A 219 -15.96 10.03 -1.66
C THR A 219 -16.74 8.83 -1.15
N ARG A 220 -17.71 9.07 -0.27
CA ARG A 220 -18.64 8.03 0.23
C ARG A 220 -19.39 7.34 -0.92
N GLY A 221 -19.68 8.07 -2.00
CA GLY A 221 -20.33 7.54 -3.19
C GLY A 221 -19.49 6.48 -3.90
N VAL A 222 -18.19 6.73 -4.08
CA VAL A 222 -17.25 5.74 -4.65
C VAL A 222 -17.06 4.57 -3.70
N PHE A 223 -16.92 4.84 -2.39
CA PHE A 223 -16.80 3.81 -1.35
C PHE A 223 -17.93 2.77 -1.41
N GLY A 224 -19.17 3.22 -1.58
CA GLY A 224 -20.36 2.35 -1.62
C GLY A 224 -20.46 1.45 -2.86
N LYS A 225 -19.67 1.72 -3.91
CA LYS A 225 -19.63 0.91 -5.14
C LYS A 225 -18.60 -0.22 -5.08
N ILE A 226 -17.70 -0.20 -4.10
CA ILE A 226 -16.59 -1.15 -3.99
C ILE A 226 -17.02 -2.36 -3.17
N ASN A 227 -16.81 -3.57 -3.71
CA ASN A 227 -16.89 -4.80 -2.92
C ASN A 227 -15.60 -5.00 -2.11
N TRP A 228 -15.55 -4.42 -0.91
CA TRP A 228 -14.38 -4.39 -0.04
C TRP A 228 -13.85 -5.77 0.39
N GLU A 229 -14.66 -6.82 0.36
CA GLU A 229 -14.23 -8.16 0.77
C GLU A 229 -13.35 -8.83 -0.28
N SER A 230 -13.53 -8.48 -1.56
CA SER A 230 -12.78 -9.04 -2.70
C SER A 230 -11.97 -7.98 -3.44
N PHE A 231 -11.87 -6.77 -2.88
CA PHE A 231 -11.24 -5.66 -3.56
C PHE A 231 -9.72 -5.82 -3.65
N ASP A 232 -9.18 -5.76 -4.87
CA ASP A 232 -7.74 -5.70 -5.10
C ASP A 232 -7.24 -4.25 -5.02
N PRO A 233 -6.31 -3.93 -4.08
CA PRO A 233 -5.74 -2.59 -3.95
C PRO A 233 -5.09 -2.04 -5.24
N ARG A 234 -4.70 -2.90 -6.19
CA ARG A 234 -4.12 -2.49 -7.49
C ARG A 234 -5.12 -1.78 -8.39
N ASN A 235 -6.40 -2.10 -8.24
CA ASN A 235 -7.49 -1.46 -8.97
C ASN A 235 -7.92 -0.10 -8.37
N LEU A 236 -7.32 0.31 -7.24
CA LEU A 236 -7.70 1.53 -6.53
C LEU A 236 -7.62 2.78 -7.41
N GLY A 237 -6.57 2.94 -8.21
CA GLY A 237 -6.46 4.11 -9.09
C GLY A 237 -7.53 4.16 -10.18
N ALA A 238 -7.93 3.01 -10.73
CA ALA A 238 -8.99 2.95 -11.72
C ALA A 238 -10.34 3.34 -11.10
N VAL A 239 -10.65 2.83 -9.91
CA VAL A 239 -11.90 3.13 -9.20
C VAL A 239 -11.96 4.58 -8.73
N LEU A 240 -10.84 5.15 -8.30
CA LEU A 240 -10.78 6.54 -7.84
C LEU A 240 -10.80 7.57 -8.97
N SER A 241 -10.82 7.16 -10.24
CA SER A 241 -10.93 8.09 -11.38
C SER A 241 -12.32 8.71 -11.55
N GLU A 242 -13.31 8.29 -10.77
CA GLU A 242 -14.65 8.87 -10.77
C GLU A 242 -14.72 10.27 -10.13
N SER A 243 -15.74 11.06 -10.51
CA SER A 243 -15.95 12.45 -10.08
C SER A 243 -15.76 12.66 -8.56
N GLY A 244 -14.86 13.56 -8.20
CA GLY A 244 -14.59 13.97 -6.81
C GLY A 244 -13.68 13.03 -6.02
N SER A 245 -13.26 11.92 -6.60
CA SER A 245 -12.19 11.06 -6.08
C SER A 245 -10.93 11.22 -6.92
N GLY A 246 -9.79 10.75 -6.43
CA GLY A 246 -8.55 10.80 -7.19
C GLY A 246 -7.34 10.29 -6.46
N VAL A 247 -6.24 10.19 -7.20
CA VAL A 247 -4.92 9.86 -6.68
C VAL A 247 -3.93 10.92 -7.14
N TYR A 248 -3.29 11.57 -6.19
CA TYR A 248 -2.07 12.34 -6.45
C TYR A 248 -0.87 11.47 -6.14
N VAL A 249 0.10 11.44 -7.06
CA VAL A 249 1.36 10.70 -6.93
C VAL A 249 2.49 11.68 -7.19
N HIS A 250 3.42 11.78 -6.24
CA HIS A 250 4.62 12.60 -6.37
C HIS A 250 5.39 12.23 -7.64
N PRO A 251 5.99 13.18 -8.39
CA PRO A 251 6.69 12.90 -9.65
C PRO A 251 7.71 11.77 -9.57
N ALA A 252 8.45 11.68 -8.46
CA ALA A 252 9.44 10.62 -8.23
C ALA A 252 8.85 9.20 -8.15
N LEU A 253 7.54 9.06 -7.92
CA LEU A 253 6.84 7.77 -7.78
C LEU A 253 5.92 7.43 -8.95
N GLN A 254 5.80 8.30 -9.96
CA GLN A 254 4.85 8.11 -11.07
C GLN A 254 5.13 6.83 -11.86
N LYS A 255 6.40 6.52 -12.12
CA LYS A 255 6.79 5.31 -12.84
C LYS A 255 6.33 4.06 -12.09
N ALA A 256 6.68 3.96 -10.80
CA ALA A 256 6.29 2.85 -9.95
C ALA A 256 4.76 2.71 -9.82
N TRP A 257 4.02 3.83 -9.77
CA TRP A 257 2.56 3.83 -9.75
C TRP A 257 1.97 3.19 -11.01
N VAL A 258 2.43 3.61 -12.19
CA VAL A 258 1.96 3.05 -13.47
C VAL A 258 2.29 1.55 -13.57
N GLU A 259 3.49 1.14 -13.13
CA GLU A 259 3.87 -0.28 -13.11
C GLU A 259 3.02 -1.11 -12.13
N TYR A 260 2.67 -0.54 -10.98
CA TYR A 260 1.81 -1.17 -9.98
C TYR A 260 0.40 -1.45 -10.51
N GLN A 261 -0.16 -0.53 -11.30
CA GLN A 261 -1.50 -0.68 -11.89
C GLN A 261 -1.59 -1.73 -13.00
N ARG A 262 -0.47 -2.12 -13.62
CA ARG A 262 -0.45 -3.11 -14.73
C ARG A 262 -0.36 -4.55 -14.26
N LYS A 263 0.14 -4.80 -13.05
CA LYS A 263 0.41 -6.14 -12.53
C LYS A 263 -0.83 -6.74 -11.90
#